data_AF-A0A841BPK2-F1
#
_entry.id   AF-A0A841BPK2-F1
#
_cell.length_a   1.000
_cell.length_b   1.000
_cell.length_c   1.000
_cell.angle_alpha   90.00
_cell.angle_beta   90.00
_cell.angle_gamma   90.00
#
_symmetry.space_group_name_H-M   'P 1'
#
loop_
_entity.id
_entity.type
_entity.pdbx_description
1 polymer ?
#
loop_
_entity_poly.entity_id
_entity_poly.type
_entity_poly.pdbx_seq_one_letter_code
_entity_poly.pdbx_strand_id
1 'polypeptide(L)'
;MTAQKYMISLTRVRPLGPNDPPRNEHEFPEVRCEIIGPADYDAAMRIFRAYCNLPMVRNGRQRAKIVPVAGSENPGHSRHSSVALQNSHA
;
A
#
# COMPACT_ATOMS: atom_id res chain seq x y z
N MET A 1 16.70 21.17 -2.75
CA MET A 1 15.62 20.31 -3.29
C MET A 1 15.51 19.11 -2.39
N THR A 2 14.39 18.97 -1.71
CA THR A 2 14.19 17.90 -0.75
C THR A 2 13.67 16.65 -1.47
N ALA A 3 14.48 15.59 -1.45
CA ALA A 3 14.19 14.36 -2.15
C ALA A 3 12.97 13.67 -1.53
N GLN A 4 11.88 13.56 -2.28
CA GLN A 4 10.69 12.84 -1.85
C GLN A 4 11.06 11.38 -1.58
N LYS A 5 10.89 10.95 -0.32
CA LYS A 5 11.08 9.56 0.07
C LYS A 5 9.79 8.79 -0.17
N TYR A 6 9.93 7.52 -0.52
CA TYR A 6 8.81 6.61 -0.72
C TYR A 6 8.96 5.42 0.21
N MET A 7 7.83 4.87 0.64
CA MET A 7 7.75 3.63 1.38
C MET A 7 6.78 2.71 0.67
N ILE A 8 7.14 1.46 0.51
CA ILE A 8 6.21 0.42 0.05
C ILE A 8 5.87 -0.46 1.22
N SER A 9 4.58 -0.72 1.39
CA SER A 9 4.08 -1.64 2.39
C SER A 9 3.32 -2.77 1.73
N LEU A 10 3.59 -4.00 2.18
CA LEU A 10 2.80 -5.18 1.89
C LEU A 10 2.12 -5.62 3.19
N THR A 11 0.79 -5.63 3.20
CA THR A 11 -0.02 -6.00 4.36
C THR A 11 -0.82 -7.27 4.09
N ARG A 12 -1.07 -8.08 5.12
CA ARG A 12 -2.02 -9.19 5.07
C ARG A 12 -3.42 -8.65 5.30
N VAL A 13 -4.31 -8.91 4.35
CA VAL A 13 -5.73 -8.57 4.47
C VAL A 13 -6.35 -9.47 5.52
N ARG A 14 -7.02 -8.87 6.49
CA ARG A 14 -7.78 -9.62 7.51
C ARG A 14 -8.96 -10.31 6.83
N PRO A 15 -9.19 -11.61 7.07
CA PRO A 15 -10.42 -12.26 6.62
C PRO A 15 -11.62 -11.59 7.33
N LEU A 16 -12.59 -11.13 6.57
CA LEU A 16 -13.84 -10.58 7.11
C LEU A 16 -14.87 -11.70 7.24
N GLY A 17 -15.47 -11.83 8.43
CA GLY A 17 -16.65 -12.68 8.65
C GLY A 17 -17.95 -12.04 8.13
N PRO A 18 -19.07 -12.79 8.07
CA PRO A 18 -20.36 -12.31 7.55
C PRO A 18 -20.92 -11.05 8.23
N ASN A 19 -20.53 -10.80 9.48
CA ASN A 19 -20.99 -9.66 10.29
C ASN A 19 -19.85 -8.69 10.64
N ASP A 20 -18.66 -8.87 10.04
CA ASP A 20 -17.55 -7.97 10.31
C ASP A 20 -17.81 -6.61 9.69
N PRO A 21 -17.42 -5.51 10.37
CA PRO A 21 -17.49 -4.18 9.79
C PRO A 21 -16.60 -4.09 8.54
N PRO A 22 -16.93 -3.18 7.60
CA PRO A 22 -16.05 -2.86 6.48
C PRO A 22 -14.63 -2.53 6.94
N ARG A 23 -13.65 -2.66 6.03
CA ARG A 23 -12.24 -2.39 6.32
C ARG A 23 -12.06 -1.00 6.96
N ASN A 24 -11.67 -0.99 8.23
CA ASN A 24 -11.29 0.19 8.98
C ASN A 24 -9.87 0.01 9.53
N GLU A 25 -8.88 0.61 8.86
CA GLU A 25 -7.47 0.50 9.23
C GLU A 25 -7.11 1.28 10.51
N HIS A 26 -7.98 2.18 10.98
CA HIS A 26 -7.77 2.93 12.21
C HIS A 26 -8.10 2.07 13.44
N GLU A 27 -9.24 1.39 13.40
CA GLU A 27 -9.71 0.53 14.50
C GLU A 27 -9.16 -0.90 14.40
N PHE A 28 -8.94 -1.39 13.18
CA PHE A 28 -8.56 -2.78 12.90
C PHE A 28 -7.46 -2.83 11.84
N PRO A 29 -6.21 -2.45 12.20
CA PRO A 29 -5.12 -2.37 11.24
C PRO A 29 -4.76 -3.75 10.68
N GLU A 30 -4.50 -3.79 9.38
CA GLU A 30 -3.94 -4.96 8.70
C GLU A 30 -2.51 -5.25 9.18
N VAL A 31 -2.14 -6.53 9.21
CA VAL A 31 -0.79 -6.93 9.65
C VAL A 31 0.23 -6.60 8.56
N ARG A 32 1.24 -5.79 8.90
CA ARG A 32 2.35 -5.48 8.00
C ARG A 32 3.26 -6.70 7.84
N CYS A 33 3.48 -7.13 6.61
CA CYS A 33 4.39 -8.23 6.30
C CYS A 33 5.78 -7.72 5.89
N GLU A 34 5.81 -6.66 5.10
CA GLU A 34 7.06 -6.10 4.57
C GLU A 34 6.94 -4.59 4.38
N ILE A 35 8.07 -3.89 4.60
CA ILE A 35 8.21 -2.46 4.39
C ILE A 35 9.55 -2.22 3.69
N ILE A 36 9.53 -1.53 2.54
CA ILE A 36 10.73 -1.15 1.79
C ILE A 36 10.77 0.36 1.62
N GLY A 37 11.96 0.97 1.72
CA GLY A 37 12.21 2.38 1.39
C GLY A 37 13.03 2.52 0.10
N PRO A 38 12.40 2.67 -1.08
CA PRO A 38 13.10 2.87 -2.34
C PRO A 38 13.74 4.26 -2.43
N ALA A 39 14.81 4.37 -3.22
CA ALA A 39 15.55 5.64 -3.40
C ALA A 39 14.73 6.70 -4.15
N ASP A 40 13.87 6.29 -5.07
CA ASP A 40 13.04 7.16 -5.91
C ASP A 40 11.68 6.51 -6.26
N TYR A 41 10.84 7.25 -6.97
CA TYR A 41 9.51 6.81 -7.36
C TYR A 41 9.53 5.67 -8.39
N ASP A 42 10.51 5.64 -9.30
CA ASP A 42 10.59 4.63 -10.35
C ASP A 42 10.96 3.27 -9.76
N ALA A 43 11.91 3.25 -8.83
CA ALA A 43 12.25 2.08 -8.03
C ALA A 43 11.05 1.60 -7.22
N ALA A 44 10.31 2.52 -6.60
CA ALA A 44 9.07 2.20 -5.90
C ALA A 44 8.04 1.56 -6.84
N MET A 45 7.80 2.15 -8.00
CA MET A 45 6.83 1.64 -8.97
C MET A 45 7.19 0.23 -9.47
N ARG A 46 8.48 -0.05 -9.72
CA ARG A 46 8.94 -1.39 -10.11
C ARG A 46 8.65 -2.43 -9.04
N ILE A 47 8.97 -2.14 -7.78
CA ILE A 47 8.72 -3.05 -6.64
C ILE A 47 7.21 -3.24 -6.44
N PHE A 48 6.43 -2.16 -6.48
CA PHE A 48 4.98 -2.21 -6.35
C PHE A 48 4.34 -3.12 -7.42
N ARG A 49 4.74 -2.96 -8.68
CA ARG A 49 4.26 -3.82 -9.79
C ARG A 49 4.64 -5.28 -9.57
N ALA A 50 5.85 -5.55 -9.06
CA ALA A 50 6.25 -6.92 -8.71
C ALA A 50 5.36 -7.51 -7.61
N TYR A 51 5.05 -6.75 -6.56
CA TYR A 51 4.11 -7.19 -5.52
C TYR A 51 2.70 -7.42 -6.05
N CYS A 52 2.20 -6.57 -6.94
CA CYS A 52 0.87 -6.75 -7.55
C CYS A 52 0.74 -8.09 -8.31
N ASN A 53 1.85 -8.66 -8.78
CA ASN A 53 1.86 -9.94 -9.47
C ASN A 53 1.87 -11.16 -8.53
N LEU A 54 2.11 -10.96 -7.22
CA LEU A 54 2.11 -12.06 -6.26
C LEU A 54 0.71 -12.69 -6.15
N PRO A 55 0.58 -14.02 -6.13
CA PRO A 55 -0.71 -14.69 -6.00
C PRO A 55 -1.52 -14.22 -4.79
N MET A 56 -0.83 -13.95 -3.66
CA MET A 56 -1.43 -13.44 -2.43
C MET A 56 -2.06 -12.05 -2.58
N VAL A 57 -1.52 -11.21 -3.46
CA VAL A 57 -2.09 -9.88 -3.73
C VAL A 57 -3.24 -10.02 -4.73
N ARG A 58 -3.05 -10.85 -5.77
CA ARG A 58 -4.08 -11.09 -6.80
C ARG A 58 -5.35 -11.74 -6.26
N ASN A 59 -5.24 -12.63 -5.27
CA ASN A 59 -6.39 -13.24 -4.60
C ASN A 59 -6.93 -12.42 -3.42
N GLY A 60 -6.46 -11.18 -3.24
CA GLY A 60 -6.97 -10.28 -2.21
C GLY A 60 -6.58 -10.63 -0.77
N ARG A 61 -5.66 -11.58 -0.55
CA ARG A 61 -5.16 -11.95 0.80
C ARG A 61 -4.05 -11.03 1.30
N GLN A 62 -3.43 -10.26 0.41
CA GLN A 62 -2.45 -9.23 0.71
C GLN A 62 -2.73 -7.96 -0.09
N ARG A 63 -2.19 -6.83 0.38
CA ARG A 63 -2.33 -5.54 -0.27
C ARG A 63 -0.98 -4.82 -0.31
N ALA A 64 -0.57 -4.39 -1.50
CA ALA A 64 0.58 -3.52 -1.69
C ALA A 64 0.13 -2.06 -1.70
N LYS A 65 0.92 -1.15 -1.12
CA LYS A 65 0.69 0.30 -1.14
C LYS A 65 2.01 1.04 -1.30
N ILE A 66 2.06 2.07 -2.15
CA ILE A 66 3.12 3.08 -2.15
C ILE A 66 2.64 4.24 -1.28
N VAL A 67 3.45 4.64 -0.32
CA VAL A 67 3.20 5.76 0.58
C VAL A 67 4.32 6.79 0.40
N PRO A 68 4.02 7.99 -0.11
CA PRO A 68 4.95 9.10 -0.04
C PRO A 68 5.20 9.43 1.43
N VAL A 69 6.46 9.40 1.87
CA VAL A 69 6.82 9.75 3.24
C VAL A 69 7.33 11.18 3.25
N ALA A 70 6.58 12.07 3.90
CA ALA A 70 7.03 13.43 4.16
C ALA A 70 8.20 13.37 5.18
N GLY A 71 9.32 14.01 4.85
CA GLY A 71 10.56 13.86 5.62
C GLY A 71 11.85 14.16 4.84
N SER A 72 11.76 14.81 3.70
CA SER A 72 12.82 15.70 3.22
C SER A 72 12.13 17.05 3.15
N GLU A 73 12.58 18.03 3.93
CA GLU A 73 11.96 19.32 4.25
C GLU A 73 11.04 19.91 3.15
N ASN A 74 9.74 19.65 3.21
CA ASN A 74 8.71 20.56 2.71
C ASN A 74 7.30 20.10 3.16
N PRO A 75 6.63 20.81 4.08
CA PRO A 75 5.34 20.43 4.66
C PRO A 75 4.17 20.78 3.73
N GLY A 76 4.20 20.31 2.47
CA GLY A 76 3.40 20.93 1.41
C GLY A 76 2.37 20.08 0.67
N HIS A 77 2.47 18.75 0.59
CA HIS A 77 1.55 17.96 -0.24
C HIS A 77 1.52 16.47 0.17
N SER A 78 0.67 16.12 1.13
CA SER A 78 0.25 14.72 1.33
C SER A 78 -1.07 14.50 0.60
N ARG A 79 -1.02 13.93 -0.62
CA ARG A 79 -2.20 13.36 -1.27
C ARG A 79 -2.05 11.84 -1.24
N HIS A 80 -2.80 11.19 -0.35
CA HIS A 80 -2.92 9.75 -0.27
C HIS A 80 -3.66 9.22 -1.51
N SER A 81 -2.93 8.75 -2.51
CA SER A 81 -3.50 8.01 -3.64
C SER A 81 -3.60 6.53 -3.26
N SER A 82 -4.66 6.14 -2.56
CA SER A 82 -5.02 4.72 -2.42
C SER A 82 -5.74 4.27 -3.68
N VAL A 83 -5.01 3.72 -4.66
CA VAL A 83 -5.64 3.00 -5.77
C VAL A 83 -5.95 1.58 -5.28
N ALA A 84 -7.20 1.37 -4.86
CA ALA A 84 -7.78 0.04 -4.83
C ALA A 84 -8.18 -0.30 -6.27
N LEU A 85 -7.45 -1.19 -6.92
CA LEU A 85 -7.92 -1.86 -8.14
C LEU A 85 -9.18 -2.64 -7.76
N GLN A 86 -10.35 -2.06 -8.05
CA GLN A 86 -11.62 -2.76 -8.06
C GLN A 86 -11.53 -3.79 -9.19
N ASN A 87 -11.44 -5.06 -8.82
CA ASN A 87 -11.56 -6.16 -9.77
C ASN A 87 -13.02 -6.22 -10.23
N SER A 88 -13.29 -5.61 -11.39
CA SER A 88 -14.48 -5.88 -12.18
C SER A 88 -14.24 -7.19 -12.94
N HIS A 89 -14.88 -8.28 -12.51
CA HIS A 89 -15.05 -9.46 -13.35
C HIS A 89 -16.40 -10.12 -13.06
N ALA A 90 -17.16 -10.26 -14.15
CA ALA A 90 -18.35 -11.08 -14.41
C ALA A 90 -19.64 -10.71 -13.65
#